data_AF-A0A7V1E7N3-F1
#
_entry.id   AF-A0A7V1E7N3-F1
#
_cell.length_a   1.000
_cell.length_b   1.000
_cell.length_c   1.000
_cell.angle_alpha   90.00
_cell.angle_beta   90.00
_cell.angle_gamma   90.00
#
_symmetry.space_group_name_H-M   'P 1'
#
loop_
_entity.id
_entity.type
_entity.pdbx_description
1 polymer ?
#
loop_
_entity_poly.entity_id
_entity_poly.type
_entity_poly.pdbx_seq_one_letter_code
_entity_poly.pdbx_strand_id
1 'polypeptide(L)'
;MPKVYEVGGRKEVIAKKAGFTKLEDLHFIGNEDHSACLSATLDIRRLFPQGSTIDVFLEKLVAPFFYGLSYFEQHGKFPLGEYSHGSEGVREAYAKALGCDNLTLIIKSIQLISKSDRLKAHRLCPCGSKKRICDCHPKILKSLFKIKRYMTPKELRDDLKLLKALGRLKKTAVRLDNTSKRTAF
;
A
#
# COMPACT_ATOMS: atom_id res chain seq x y z
N MET A 1 -9.82 -5.92 10.75
CA MET A 1 -8.66 -6.82 10.60
C MET A 1 -8.14 -7.08 12.01
N PRO A 2 -7.81 -8.33 12.39
CA PRO A 2 -7.15 -8.56 13.66
C PRO A 2 -5.83 -7.77 13.72
N LYS A 3 -5.55 -7.17 14.87
CA LYS A 3 -4.26 -6.54 15.14
C LYS A 3 -3.33 -7.55 15.81
N VAL A 4 -2.05 -7.44 15.53
CA VAL A 4 -1.01 -8.32 16.08
C VAL A 4 -0.03 -7.48 16.86
N TYR A 5 0.26 -7.89 18.08
CA TYR A 5 1.15 -7.17 18.98
C TYR A 5 2.30 -8.10 19.39
N GLU A 6 3.52 -7.57 19.35
CA GLU A 6 4.66 -8.25 19.94
C GLU A 6 4.88 -7.73 21.37
N VAL A 7 4.67 -8.61 22.36
CA VAL A 7 4.70 -8.27 23.79
C VAL A 7 6.07 -8.52 24.45
N GLY A 8 6.99 -9.17 23.75
CA GLY A 8 8.27 -9.63 24.33
C GLY A 8 9.40 -8.60 24.35
N GLY A 9 9.19 -7.40 23.83
CA GLY A 9 10.22 -6.34 23.80
C GLY A 9 11.33 -6.54 22.76
N ARG A 10 11.21 -7.55 21.90
CA ARG A 10 12.24 -7.91 20.91
C ARG A 10 12.36 -6.85 19.82
N LYS A 11 11.26 -6.28 19.34
CA LYS A 11 11.26 -5.18 18.37
C LYS A 11 12.05 -3.96 18.85
N GLU A 12 11.97 -3.60 20.13
CA GLU A 12 12.74 -2.50 20.72
C GLU A 12 14.25 -2.80 20.74
N VAL A 13 14.62 -4.04 21.09
CA VAL A 13 16.02 -4.50 21.07
C VAL A 13 16.57 -4.47 19.65
N ILE A 14 15.82 -4.99 18.67
CA ILE A 14 16.21 -4.97 17.26
C ILE A 14 16.37 -3.53 16.76
N ALA A 15 15.41 -2.64 17.05
CA ALA A 15 15.45 -1.25 16.62
C ALA A 15 16.69 -0.53 17.17
N LYS A 16 16.98 -0.70 18.46
CA LYS A 16 18.16 -0.13 19.10
C LYS A 16 19.46 -0.65 18.46
N LYS A 17 19.55 -1.96 18.19
CA LYS A 17 20.72 -2.58 17.54
C LYS A 17 20.92 -2.07 16.11
N ALA A 18 19.82 -1.85 15.39
CA ALA A 18 19.84 -1.33 14.01
C ALA A 18 20.02 0.20 13.93
N GLY A 19 20.00 0.92 15.06
CA GLY A 19 20.07 2.38 15.10
C GLY A 19 18.78 3.07 14.65
N PHE A 20 17.65 2.37 14.65
CA PHE A 20 16.36 2.95 14.30
C PHE A 20 15.81 3.76 15.46
N THR A 21 15.34 4.96 15.13
CA THR A 21 14.65 5.86 16.08
C THR A 21 13.15 5.64 16.10
N LYS A 22 12.63 4.87 15.13
CA LYS A 22 11.22 4.66 14.85
C LYS A 22 10.96 3.17 14.64
N LEU A 23 9.91 2.65 15.27
CA LEU A 23 9.54 1.24 15.11
C LEU A 23 8.86 0.97 13.77
N GLU A 24 8.42 2.02 13.07
CA GLU A 24 7.92 1.97 11.71
C GLU A 24 8.94 1.35 10.75
N ASP A 25 10.24 1.58 10.97
CA ASP A 25 11.32 0.99 10.17
C ASP A 25 11.43 -0.54 10.36
N LEU A 26 10.79 -1.08 11.42
CA LEU A 26 10.57 -2.52 11.63
C LEU A 26 9.14 -2.96 11.33
N HIS A 27 8.38 -2.13 10.60
CA HIS A 27 6.97 -2.35 10.26
C HIS A 27 6.04 -2.48 11.46
N PHE A 28 6.28 -1.71 12.53
CA PHE A 28 5.29 -1.52 13.59
C PHE A 28 4.63 -0.15 13.46
N ILE A 29 3.32 -0.10 13.71
CA ILE A 29 2.54 1.15 13.62
C ILE A 29 2.96 2.09 14.76
N GLY A 30 3.27 3.35 14.44
CA GLY A 30 3.57 4.40 15.42
C GLY A 30 2.35 4.91 16.20
N ASN A 31 2.55 5.97 16.99
CA ASN A 31 1.53 6.64 17.81
C ASN A 31 0.83 5.71 18.82
N GLU A 32 1.61 5.03 19.67
CA GLU A 32 1.11 4.16 20.76
C GLU A 32 0.38 2.89 20.33
N ASP A 33 0.02 2.72 19.04
CA ASP A 33 -0.61 1.50 18.53
C ASP A 33 0.36 0.32 18.62
N HIS A 34 1.59 0.45 18.11
CA HIS A 34 2.63 -0.59 18.16
C HIS A 34 2.23 -1.97 17.64
N SER A 35 1.12 -2.07 16.90
CA SER A 35 0.73 -3.29 16.20
C SER A 35 1.58 -3.51 14.95
N ALA A 36 1.73 -4.76 14.53
CA ALA A 36 2.47 -5.13 13.34
C ALA A 36 1.73 -4.68 12.06
N CYS A 37 2.44 -3.97 11.19
CA CYS A 37 2.03 -3.65 9.83
C CYS A 37 2.29 -4.88 8.93
N LEU A 38 1.35 -5.82 8.92
CA LEU A 38 1.54 -7.12 8.25
C LEU A 38 1.70 -7.01 6.73
N SER A 39 1.04 -6.04 6.09
CA SER A 39 1.20 -5.69 4.67
C SER A 39 0.31 -4.48 4.32
N ALA A 40 0.33 -4.03 3.06
CA ALA A 40 -0.66 -3.08 2.55
C ALA A 40 -2.08 -3.69 2.57
N THR A 41 -3.11 -2.89 2.89
CA THR A 41 -4.52 -3.34 2.99
C THR A 41 -4.97 -4.18 1.79
N LEU A 42 -4.58 -3.78 0.57
CA LEU A 42 -4.88 -4.51 -0.65
C LEU A 42 -4.33 -5.95 -0.64
N ASP A 43 -3.07 -6.12 -0.24
CA ASP A 43 -2.44 -7.43 -0.19
C ASP A 43 -2.98 -8.26 0.97
N ILE A 44 -3.27 -7.65 2.12
CA ILE A 44 -3.95 -8.34 3.23
C ILE A 44 -5.29 -8.89 2.75
N ARG A 45 -6.12 -8.09 2.07
CA ARG A 45 -7.44 -8.55 1.58
C ARG A 45 -7.35 -9.63 0.50
N ARG A 46 -6.26 -9.65 -0.27
CA ARG A 46 -5.99 -10.70 -1.26
C ARG A 46 -5.57 -12.02 -0.60
N LEU A 47 -4.75 -11.95 0.45
CA LEU A 47 -4.20 -13.11 1.16
C LEU A 47 -5.18 -13.68 2.22
N PHE A 48 -6.00 -12.81 2.79
CA PHE A 48 -6.96 -13.11 3.86
C PHE A 48 -8.34 -12.53 3.49
N PRO A 49 -9.05 -13.13 2.50
CA PRO A 49 -10.38 -12.70 2.11
C PRO A 49 -11.42 -12.94 3.21
N GLN A 50 -12.58 -12.30 3.10
CA GLN A 50 -13.69 -12.52 4.03
C GLN A 50 -14.12 -14.00 4.05
N GLY A 51 -14.33 -14.54 5.25
CA GLY A 51 -14.64 -15.96 5.46
C GLY A 51 -13.41 -16.84 5.66
N SER A 52 -12.19 -16.28 5.60
CA SER A 52 -10.97 -17.00 5.96
C SER A 52 -10.92 -17.33 7.45
N THR A 53 -10.22 -18.42 7.75
CA THR A 53 -10.02 -18.97 9.09
C THR A 53 -8.76 -18.41 9.76
N ILE A 54 -8.62 -18.62 11.07
CA ILE A 54 -7.48 -18.11 11.83
C ILE A 54 -6.14 -18.71 11.39
N ASP A 55 -6.11 -19.95 10.92
CA ASP A 55 -4.91 -20.59 10.35
C ASP A 55 -4.40 -19.83 9.12
N VAL A 56 -5.29 -19.43 8.20
CA VAL A 56 -4.90 -18.59 7.04
C VAL A 56 -4.32 -17.26 7.50
N PHE A 57 -4.88 -16.64 8.52
CA PHE A 57 -4.35 -15.39 9.09
C PHE A 57 -2.92 -15.59 9.62
N LEU A 58 -2.71 -16.65 10.41
CA LEU A 58 -1.41 -16.97 10.98
C LEU A 58 -0.38 -17.30 9.91
N GLU A 59 -0.71 -18.19 8.97
CA GLU A 59 0.23 -18.66 7.94
C GLU A 59 0.55 -17.62 6.88
N LYS A 60 -0.44 -16.83 6.44
CA LYS A 60 -0.26 -15.92 5.29
C LYS A 60 0.17 -14.52 5.69
N LEU A 61 -0.01 -14.12 6.94
CA LEU A 61 0.28 -12.75 7.39
C LEU A 61 1.22 -12.72 8.60
N VAL A 62 0.89 -13.46 9.66
CA VAL A 62 1.65 -13.37 10.92
C VAL A 62 3.02 -14.04 10.83
N ALA A 63 3.07 -15.29 10.38
CA ALA A 63 4.33 -16.04 10.26
C ALA A 63 5.31 -15.37 9.28
N PRO A 64 4.90 -14.91 8.07
CA PRO A 64 5.79 -14.18 7.17
C PRO A 64 6.35 -12.89 7.77
N PHE A 65 5.54 -12.15 8.54
CA PHE A 65 6.01 -10.95 9.23
C PHE A 65 7.12 -11.26 10.24
N PHE A 66 6.89 -12.21 11.15
CA PHE A 66 7.88 -12.53 12.18
C PHE A 66 9.10 -13.28 11.63
N TYR A 67 8.93 -14.03 10.53
CA TYR A 67 10.06 -14.53 9.75
C TYR A 67 10.89 -13.37 9.19
N GLY A 68 10.25 -12.38 8.57
CA GLY A 68 10.91 -11.17 8.05
C GLY A 68 11.67 -10.41 9.14
N LEU A 69 11.05 -10.20 10.30
CA LEU A 69 11.68 -9.55 11.45
C LEU A 69 12.90 -10.35 11.96
N SER A 70 12.79 -11.67 12.02
CA SER A 70 13.90 -12.55 12.46
C SER A 70 15.05 -12.55 11.45
N TYR A 71 14.72 -12.54 10.16
CA TYR A 71 15.71 -12.44 9.11
C TYR A 71 16.42 -11.07 9.13
N PHE A 72 15.67 -9.99 9.35
CA PHE A 72 16.24 -8.65 9.51
C PHE A 72 17.21 -8.59 10.70
N GLU A 73 16.83 -9.15 11.85
CA GLU A 73 17.70 -9.18 13.03
C GLU A 73 19.06 -9.86 12.77
N GLN A 74 19.07 -10.89 11.92
CA GLN A 74 20.28 -11.65 11.58
C GLN A 74 21.10 -10.99 10.47
N HIS A 75 20.45 -10.36 9.49
CA HIS A 75 21.08 -9.93 8.24
C HIS A 75 21.10 -8.42 8.00
N GLY A 76 20.44 -7.62 8.84
CA GLY A 76 20.33 -6.16 8.71
C GLY A 76 19.49 -5.69 7.52
N LYS A 77 18.78 -6.61 6.85
CA LYS A 77 17.89 -6.33 5.72
C LYS A 77 16.75 -7.33 5.71
N PHE A 78 15.58 -6.90 5.28
CA PHE A 78 14.43 -7.80 5.13
C PHE A 78 14.62 -8.74 3.92
N PRO A 79 14.06 -9.97 3.98
CA PRO A 79 14.34 -11.02 3.00
C PRO A 79 13.71 -10.78 1.62
N LEU A 80 12.67 -9.94 1.53
CA LEU A 80 11.88 -9.72 0.32
C LEU A 80 11.62 -8.22 0.14
N GLY A 81 11.55 -7.75 -1.11
CA GLY A 81 11.27 -6.34 -1.43
C GLY A 81 9.99 -5.86 -0.74
N GLU A 82 10.18 -5.02 0.28
CA GLU A 82 9.11 -4.51 1.11
C GLU A 82 8.48 -3.28 0.48
N TYR A 83 7.24 -3.00 0.88
CA TYR A 83 6.67 -1.72 0.57
C TYR A 83 7.22 -0.65 1.51
N SER A 84 7.43 0.54 0.98
CA SER A 84 7.68 1.76 1.73
C SER A 84 6.58 1.99 2.79
N HIS A 85 6.88 2.77 3.82
CA HIS A 85 5.88 3.04 4.86
C HIS A 85 4.77 4.01 4.41
N GLY A 86 3.61 3.88 5.05
CA GLY A 86 2.48 4.80 4.89
C GLY A 86 1.98 4.91 3.45
N SER A 87 1.77 6.14 2.98
CA SER A 87 1.12 6.40 1.69
C SER A 87 1.92 5.93 0.47
N GLU A 88 3.25 5.85 0.58
CA GLU A 88 4.09 5.36 -0.52
C GLU A 88 3.93 3.85 -0.69
N GLY A 89 3.86 3.07 0.40
CA GLY A 89 3.59 1.64 0.31
C GLY A 89 2.21 1.30 -0.24
N VAL A 90 1.20 2.12 0.09
CA VAL A 90 -0.13 2.00 -0.54
C VAL A 90 -0.02 2.20 -2.05
N ARG A 91 0.75 3.19 -2.51
CA ARG A 91 0.98 3.41 -3.94
C ARG A 91 1.68 2.21 -4.58
N GLU A 92 2.73 1.68 -3.98
CA GLU A 92 3.49 0.54 -4.50
C GLU A 92 2.61 -0.72 -4.61
N ALA A 93 1.78 -1.00 -3.61
CA ALA A 93 0.83 -2.12 -3.65
C ALA A 93 -0.14 -1.99 -4.85
N TYR A 94 -0.72 -0.81 -5.07
CA TYR A 94 -1.57 -0.59 -6.23
C TYR A 94 -0.79 -0.58 -7.55
N ALA A 95 0.43 -0.05 -7.57
CA ALA A 95 1.26 -0.03 -8.76
C ALA A 95 1.56 -1.45 -9.24
N LYS A 96 1.95 -2.33 -8.31
CA LYS A 96 2.14 -3.76 -8.55
C LYS A 96 0.84 -4.43 -9.03
N ALA A 97 -0.29 -4.18 -8.36
CA ALA A 97 -1.56 -4.80 -8.70
C ALA A 97 -2.11 -4.36 -10.07
N LEU A 98 -1.91 -3.09 -10.44
CA LEU A 98 -2.37 -2.52 -11.71
C LEU A 98 -1.34 -2.71 -12.85
N GLY A 99 -0.09 -3.06 -12.52
CA GLY A 99 1.01 -3.10 -13.48
C GLY A 99 1.34 -1.73 -14.05
N CYS A 100 1.20 -0.67 -13.24
CA CYS A 100 1.33 0.72 -13.67
C CYS A 100 1.78 1.60 -12.49
N ASP A 101 2.87 2.34 -12.67
CA ASP A 101 3.42 3.19 -11.60
C ASP A 101 2.94 4.66 -11.63
N ASN A 102 2.12 5.03 -12.61
CA ASN A 102 1.61 6.39 -12.73
C ASN A 102 0.59 6.69 -11.60
N LEU A 103 1.00 7.47 -10.60
CA LEU A 103 0.18 7.84 -9.44
C LEU A 103 -1.18 8.46 -9.82
N THR A 104 -1.23 9.29 -10.87
CA THR A 104 -2.49 9.90 -11.30
C THR A 104 -3.45 8.84 -11.86
N LEU A 105 -2.93 7.91 -12.67
CA LEU A 105 -3.71 6.79 -13.20
C LEU A 105 -4.16 5.85 -12.07
N ILE A 106 -3.30 5.55 -11.10
CA ILE A 106 -3.64 4.78 -9.91
C ILE A 106 -4.81 5.45 -9.18
N ILE A 107 -4.67 6.72 -8.79
CA ILE A 107 -5.72 7.48 -8.07
C ILE A 107 -7.04 7.45 -8.83
N LYS A 108 -7.04 7.74 -10.13
CA LYS A 108 -8.26 7.76 -10.95
C LYS A 108 -8.88 6.37 -11.09
N SER A 109 -8.06 5.33 -11.19
CA SER A 109 -8.53 3.93 -11.28
C SER A 109 -9.18 3.48 -9.98
N ILE A 110 -8.59 3.80 -8.82
CA ILE A 110 -9.18 3.48 -7.51
C ILE A 110 -10.44 4.30 -7.26
N GLN A 111 -10.45 5.57 -7.66
CA GLN A 111 -11.63 6.43 -7.57
C GLN A 111 -12.81 5.90 -8.43
N LEU A 112 -12.52 5.28 -9.58
CA LEU A 112 -13.54 4.66 -10.44
C LEU A 112 -14.26 3.52 -9.71
N ILE A 113 -13.52 2.66 -9.01
CA ILE A 113 -14.09 1.51 -8.29
C ILE A 113 -14.61 1.85 -6.89
N SER A 114 -14.16 2.95 -6.27
CA SER A 114 -14.61 3.36 -4.95
C SER A 114 -16.00 4.02 -4.94
N LYS A 115 -16.46 4.52 -6.10
CA LYS A 115 -17.70 5.30 -6.25
C LYS A 115 -18.88 4.52 -6.83
N SER A 116 -18.63 3.36 -7.44
CA SER A 116 -19.64 2.66 -8.20
C SER A 116 -19.75 1.22 -7.75
N ASP A 117 -20.96 0.76 -7.49
CA ASP A 117 -21.22 -0.64 -7.12
C ASP A 117 -20.92 -1.61 -8.26
N ARG A 118 -21.02 -1.16 -9.52
CA ARG A 118 -20.74 -1.98 -10.71
C ARG A 118 -19.72 -1.32 -11.63
N LEU A 119 -18.55 -1.94 -11.75
CA LEU A 119 -17.54 -1.55 -12.74
C LEU A 119 -17.98 -2.04 -14.12
N LYS A 120 -18.22 -1.13 -15.06
CA LYS A 120 -18.59 -1.47 -16.44
C LYS A 120 -17.38 -1.33 -17.37
N ALA A 121 -17.14 -2.35 -18.19
CA ALA A 121 -16.05 -2.39 -19.18
C ALA A 121 -16.07 -1.20 -20.17
N HIS A 122 -17.27 -0.69 -20.47
CA HIS A 122 -17.51 0.40 -21.41
C HIS A 122 -17.31 1.81 -20.81
N ARG A 123 -16.93 1.94 -19.53
CA ARG A 123 -16.59 3.24 -18.93
C ARG A 123 -15.36 3.82 -19.61
N LEU A 124 -15.28 5.16 -19.66
CA LEU A 124 -14.10 5.86 -20.13
C LEU A 124 -12.87 5.49 -19.30
N CYS A 125 -11.74 5.32 -19.98
CA CYS A 125 -10.49 4.94 -19.35
C CYS A 125 -9.95 6.05 -18.45
N PRO A 126 -9.55 5.75 -17.19
CA PRO A 126 -9.04 6.75 -16.26
C PRO A 126 -7.73 7.42 -16.71
N CYS A 127 -7.06 6.92 -17.75
CA CYS A 127 -5.86 7.54 -18.31
C CYS A 127 -6.12 8.84 -19.09
N GLY A 128 -7.37 9.15 -19.44
CA GLY A 128 -7.72 10.37 -20.19
C GLY A 128 -7.70 10.23 -21.71
N SER A 129 -7.48 9.04 -22.26
CA SER A 129 -7.47 8.76 -23.70
C SER A 129 -8.83 8.92 -24.40
N LYS A 130 -9.91 9.17 -23.65
CA LYS A 130 -11.31 9.17 -24.11
C LYS A 130 -11.79 7.84 -24.74
N LYS A 131 -10.97 6.78 -24.70
CA LYS A 131 -11.34 5.41 -25.10
C LYS A 131 -12.03 4.68 -23.94
N ARG A 132 -12.78 3.62 -24.24
CA ARG A 132 -13.32 2.71 -23.21
C ARG A 132 -12.17 1.99 -22.50
N ILE A 133 -12.30 1.70 -21.21
CA ILE A 133 -11.23 1.05 -20.44
C ILE A 133 -10.94 -0.37 -20.96
N CYS A 134 -11.95 -1.08 -21.46
CA CYS A 134 -11.75 -2.40 -22.10
C CYS A 134 -10.87 -2.35 -23.36
N ASP A 135 -10.91 -1.25 -24.11
CA ASP A 135 -10.11 -1.11 -25.34
C ASP A 135 -8.75 -0.46 -25.07
N CYS A 136 -8.65 0.36 -24.02
CA CYS A 136 -7.44 1.15 -23.75
C CYS A 136 -6.50 0.49 -22.75
N HIS A 137 -7.02 -0.01 -21.63
CA HIS A 137 -6.23 -0.65 -20.57
C HIS A 137 -6.96 -1.88 -20.02
N PRO A 138 -7.14 -2.94 -20.84
CA PRO A 138 -7.85 -4.15 -20.43
C PRO A 138 -7.21 -4.86 -19.23
N LYS A 139 -5.87 -4.79 -19.10
CA LYS A 139 -5.14 -5.33 -17.94
C LYS A 139 -5.52 -4.60 -16.64
N ILE A 140 -5.57 -3.26 -16.66
CA ILE A 140 -6.04 -2.45 -15.53
C ILE A 140 -7.48 -2.79 -15.20
N LEU A 141 -8.37 -2.90 -16.20
CA LEU A 141 -9.76 -3.29 -15.99
C LEU A 141 -9.86 -4.64 -15.25
N LYS A 142 -9.10 -5.65 -15.69
CA LYS A 142 -9.04 -6.97 -15.05
C LYS A 142 -8.56 -6.88 -13.59
N SER A 143 -7.52 -6.09 -13.33
CA SER A 143 -7.04 -5.85 -11.96
C SER A 143 -8.07 -5.14 -11.09
N LEU A 144 -8.78 -4.14 -11.63
CA LEU A 144 -9.84 -3.44 -10.92
C LEU A 144 -11.02 -4.37 -10.55
N PHE A 145 -11.39 -5.31 -11.43
CA PHE A 145 -12.37 -6.34 -11.08
C PHE A 145 -11.89 -7.22 -9.92
N LYS A 146 -10.61 -7.62 -9.91
CA LYS A 146 -10.03 -8.39 -8.80
C LYS A 146 -10.05 -7.58 -7.50
N ILE A 147 -9.57 -6.34 -7.52
CA ILE A 147 -9.53 -5.46 -6.35
C ILE A 147 -10.94 -5.31 -5.73
N LYS A 148 -11.96 -5.11 -6.56
CA LYS A 148 -13.36 -5.02 -6.09
C LYS A 148 -13.90 -6.30 -5.45
N ARG A 149 -13.32 -7.47 -5.72
CA ARG A 149 -13.72 -8.73 -5.06
C ARG A 149 -13.20 -8.83 -3.63
N TYR A 150 -12.08 -8.18 -3.33
CA TYR A 150 -11.40 -8.32 -2.05
C TYR A 150 -11.56 -7.10 -1.14
N MET A 151 -11.73 -5.90 -1.72
CA MET A 151 -11.78 -4.65 -0.97
C MET A 151 -13.18 -4.07 -0.90
N THR A 152 -13.53 -3.58 0.29
CA THR A 152 -14.77 -2.84 0.51
C THR A 152 -14.67 -1.41 -0.04
N PRO A 153 -15.80 -0.76 -0.37
CA PRO A 153 -15.79 0.65 -0.75
C PRO A 153 -15.18 1.58 0.30
N LYS A 154 -15.29 1.24 1.60
CA LYS A 154 -14.68 2.01 2.68
C LYS A 154 -13.16 1.95 2.61
N GLU A 155 -12.57 0.76 2.48
CA GLU A 155 -11.12 0.57 2.40
C GLU A 155 -10.54 1.27 1.17
N LEU A 156 -11.21 1.16 0.02
CA LEU A 156 -10.81 1.88 -1.19
C LEU A 156 -10.80 3.39 -0.98
N ARG A 157 -11.76 3.94 -0.22
CA ARG A 157 -11.81 5.38 0.08
C ARG A 157 -10.71 5.79 1.06
N ASP A 158 -10.40 4.97 2.04
CA ASP A 158 -9.35 5.25 3.02
C ASP A 158 -7.97 5.25 2.34
N ASP A 159 -7.68 4.25 1.50
CA ASP A 159 -6.47 4.24 0.66
C ASP A 159 -6.43 5.43 -0.30
N LEU A 160 -7.56 5.80 -0.91
CA LEU A 160 -7.63 6.94 -1.82
C LEU A 160 -7.29 8.27 -1.13
N LYS A 161 -7.59 8.43 0.18
CA LYS A 161 -7.17 9.61 0.95
C LYS A 161 -5.65 9.68 1.06
N LEU A 162 -5.01 8.55 1.38
CA LEU A 162 -3.55 8.45 1.48
C LEU A 162 -2.87 8.75 0.14
N LEU A 163 -3.34 8.13 -0.94
CA LEU A 163 -2.81 8.37 -2.29
C LEU A 163 -2.96 9.82 -2.75
N LYS A 164 -4.09 10.47 -2.43
CA LYS A 164 -4.29 11.88 -2.75
C LYS A 164 -3.39 12.79 -1.92
N ALA A 165 -3.19 12.49 -0.64
CA ALA A 165 -2.25 13.22 0.22
C ALA A 165 -0.82 13.13 -0.35
N LEU A 166 -0.39 11.92 -0.72
CA LEU A 166 0.90 11.69 -1.39
C LEU A 166 1.03 12.52 -2.68
N GLY A 167 -0.01 12.52 -3.52
CA GLY A 167 -0.02 13.30 -4.75
C GLY A 167 0.07 14.82 -4.53
N ARG A 168 -0.43 15.35 -3.40
CA ARG A 168 -0.24 16.76 -3.01
C ARG A 168 1.19 17.02 -2.57
N LEU A 169 1.74 16.17 -1.71
CA LEU A 169 3.12 16.28 -1.22
C LEU A 169 4.14 16.26 -2.37
N LYS A 170 4.03 15.30 -3.31
CA LYS A 170 4.93 15.21 -4.47
C LYS A 170 4.84 16.46 -5.37
N LYS A 171 3.65 17.06 -5.52
CA LYS A 171 3.50 18.33 -6.27
C LYS A 171 4.14 19.52 -5.56
N THR A 172 4.02 19.59 -4.23
CA THR A 172 4.66 20.66 -3.44
C THR A 172 6.18 20.55 -3.50
N ALA A 173 6.75 19.35 -3.36
CA ALA A 173 8.19 19.13 -3.48
C ALA A 173 8.75 19.58 -4.84
N VAL A 174 8.09 19.18 -5.95
CA VAL A 174 8.49 19.61 -7.30
C VAL A 174 8.44 21.13 -7.48
N ARG A 175 7.49 21.82 -6.82
CA ARG A 175 7.43 23.30 -6.87
C ARG A 175 8.61 23.93 -6.14
N LEU A 176 8.96 23.42 -4.95
CA LEU A 176 10.08 23.90 -4.14
C LEU A 176 11.42 23.74 -4.89
N ASP A 177 11.66 22.56 -5.47
CA ASP A 177 12.88 22.30 -6.25
C ASP A 177 13.01 23.23 -7.46
N ASN A 178 11.90 23.52 -8.14
CA ASN A 178 11.89 24.43 -9.29
C ASN A 178 12.08 25.90 -8.89
N THR A 179 11.64 26.31 -7.70
CA THR A 179 11.92 27.66 -7.17
C THR A 179 13.37 27.81 -6.74
N SER A 180 13.96 26.81 -6.05
CA SER A 180 15.37 26.84 -5.63
C SER A 180 16.34 26.89 -6.81
N LYS A 181 16.00 26.26 -7.94
CA LYS A 181 16.77 26.34 -9.19
C LYS A 181 16.64 27.68 -9.93
N ARG A 182 15.59 28.46 -9.67
CA ARG A 182 15.36 29.77 -10.29
C ARG A 182 16.01 30.93 -9.52
N THR A 183 16.23 30.77 -8.22
CA THR A 183 16.89 31.77 -7.36
C THR A 183 18.42 31.59 -7.29
N ALA A 184 18.97 30.61 -7.99
CA ALA A 184 20.41 30.33 -8.05
C ALA A 184 21.10 30.92 -9.29
N PHE A 185 20.45 31.87 -9.97
CA PHE A 185 20.97 32.65 -11.10
C PHE A 185 20.83 34.14 -10.83
#